data_AF-A0A976L2U0-F1
#
_entry.id   AF-A0A976L2U0-F1
#
_cell.length_a   1.000
_cell.length_b   1.000
_cell.length_c   1.000
_cell.angle_alpha   90.00
_cell.angle_beta   90.00
_cell.angle_gamma   90.00
#
_symmetry.space_group_name_H-M   'P 1'
#
loop_
_entity.id
_entity.type
_entity.pdbx_description
1 polymer ?
#
loop_
_entity_poly.entity_id
_entity_poly.type
_entity_poly.pdbx_seq_one_letter_code
_entity_poly.pdbx_strand_id
1 'polypeptide(L)'
;MKKNILITAIFIVIMVSASSAFSQSAVYFCTATGAYGFAYGYSTKADAQVKAYDACIGYGGTNPVLISSTDSKGWGAIALGNDSNGNRVIGAAIGYTSLAEAKSAAITACQNYGGSGVSIKDTFEDR
;
A
#
# COMPACT_ATOMS: atom_id res chain seq x y z
N MET A 1 -34.59 -26.38 57.45
CA MET A 1 -33.19 -26.54 57.01
C MET A 1 -33.06 -25.91 55.63
N LYS A 2 -32.23 -24.88 55.49
CA LYS A 2 -31.94 -24.19 54.22
C LYS A 2 -30.81 -24.95 53.50
N LYS A 3 -30.98 -25.34 52.23
CA LYS A 3 -29.85 -25.64 51.36
C LYS A 3 -30.07 -25.05 49.97
N ASN A 4 -29.05 -24.33 49.55
CA ASN A 4 -29.08 -23.29 48.56
C ASN A 4 -29.09 -23.84 47.13
N ILE A 5 -29.75 -23.05 46.28
CA ILE A 5 -29.79 -23.08 44.82
C ILE A 5 -28.35 -23.11 44.25
N LEU A 6 -28.05 -24.08 43.40
CA LEU A 6 -26.82 -24.13 42.61
C LEU A 6 -27.18 -23.83 41.15
N ILE A 7 -27.06 -22.56 40.75
CA ILE A 7 -27.15 -22.15 39.34
C ILE A 7 -25.75 -22.27 38.76
N THR A 8 -25.50 -23.32 37.98
CA THR A 8 -24.27 -23.47 37.19
C THR A 8 -24.45 -22.69 35.89
N ALA A 9 -23.98 -21.44 35.87
CA ALA A 9 -23.91 -20.63 34.65
C ALA A 9 -22.72 -21.10 33.81
N ILE A 10 -22.99 -21.78 32.69
CA ILE A 10 -21.98 -22.14 31.68
C ILE A 10 -21.71 -20.88 30.85
N PHE A 11 -20.59 -20.23 31.12
CA PHE A 11 -20.08 -19.08 30.35
C PHE A 11 -19.39 -19.62 29.09
N ILE A 12 -20.09 -19.62 27.95
CA ILE A 12 -19.50 -19.94 26.65
C ILE A 12 -18.70 -18.72 26.18
N VAL A 13 -17.38 -18.77 26.33
CA VAL A 13 -16.45 -17.77 25.78
C VAL A 13 -16.30 -18.04 24.29
N ILE A 14 -16.96 -17.23 23.45
CA ILE A 14 -16.75 -17.24 22.00
C ILE A 14 -15.42 -16.52 21.72
N MET A 15 -14.34 -17.28 21.52
CA MET A 15 -13.10 -16.76 20.92
C MET A 15 -13.38 -16.47 19.45
N VAL A 16 -13.66 -15.21 19.13
CA VAL A 16 -13.61 -14.72 17.75
C VAL A 16 -12.14 -14.56 17.40
N SER A 17 -11.57 -15.53 16.69
CA SER A 17 -10.25 -15.41 16.07
C SER A 17 -10.33 -14.28 15.04
N ALA A 18 -9.90 -13.08 15.43
CA ALA A 18 -9.62 -12.02 14.47
C ALA A 18 -8.46 -12.52 13.60
N SER A 19 -8.79 -13.12 12.46
CA SER A 19 -7.85 -13.29 11.36
C SER A 19 -7.38 -11.89 11.01
N SER A 20 -6.18 -11.54 11.49
CA SER A 20 -5.43 -10.39 11.00
C SER A 20 -5.25 -10.65 9.51
N ALA A 21 -6.17 -10.17 8.70
CA ALA A 21 -6.01 -10.13 7.26
C ALA A 21 -4.73 -9.30 7.06
N PHE A 22 -3.65 -9.99 6.75
CA PHE A 22 -2.41 -9.37 6.37
C PHE A 22 -2.70 -8.80 4.98
N SER A 23 -2.65 -7.47 4.86
CA SER A 23 -2.76 -6.86 3.55
C SER A 23 -1.55 -5.97 3.32
N GLN A 24 -0.85 -6.25 2.22
CA GLN A 24 0.40 -5.59 1.89
C GLN A 24 0.35 -4.99 0.50
N SER A 25 1.13 -3.92 0.37
CA SER A 25 1.20 -3.09 -0.81
C SER A 25 2.64 -2.87 -1.26
N ALA A 26 2.85 -2.74 -2.56
CA ALA A 26 4.14 -2.39 -3.15
C ALA A 26 3.98 -1.56 -4.42
N VAL A 27 4.99 -0.74 -4.72
CA VAL A 27 5.07 0.10 -5.93
C VAL A 27 6.48 -0.02 -6.53
N TYR A 28 6.53 -0.30 -7.83
CA TYR A 28 7.75 -0.34 -8.64
C TYR A 28 7.70 0.71 -9.75
N PHE A 29 8.87 1.21 -10.16
CA PHE A 29 9.00 2.18 -11.24
C PHE A 29 10.22 1.90 -12.11
N CYS A 30 10.04 2.02 -13.42
CA CYS A 30 11.10 1.95 -14.41
C CYS A 30 11.41 3.37 -14.91
N THR A 31 12.53 3.94 -14.50
CA THR A 31 12.94 5.30 -14.88
C THR A 31 13.16 5.45 -16.39
N ALA A 32 13.67 4.41 -17.04
CA ALA A 32 13.99 4.43 -18.47
C ALA A 32 12.76 4.57 -19.37
N THR A 33 11.63 3.98 -18.98
CA THR A 33 10.39 3.97 -19.80
C THR A 33 9.27 4.79 -19.19
N GLY A 34 9.39 5.18 -17.92
CA GLY A 34 8.34 5.88 -17.19
C GLY A 34 7.14 5.00 -16.80
N ALA A 35 7.25 3.68 -16.99
CA ALA A 35 6.27 2.69 -16.55
C ALA A 35 6.37 2.47 -15.04
N TYR A 36 5.24 2.29 -14.37
CA TYR A 36 5.17 1.87 -12.97
C TYR A 36 4.16 0.76 -12.81
N GLY A 37 4.31 -0.02 -11.76
CA GLY A 37 3.36 -1.06 -11.36
C GLY A 37 3.13 -0.99 -9.86
N PHE A 38 1.92 -1.28 -9.43
CA PHE A 38 1.58 -1.34 -8.02
C PHE A 38 0.63 -2.49 -7.73
N ALA A 39 0.66 -2.95 -6.49
CA ALA A 39 -0.15 -4.06 -6.00
C ALA A 39 -0.52 -3.77 -4.55
N TYR A 40 -1.73 -4.18 -4.14
CA TYR A 40 -2.27 -4.04 -2.78
C TYR A 40 -3.23 -5.21 -2.51
N GLY A 41 -3.55 -5.47 -1.23
CA GLY A 41 -4.50 -6.54 -0.86
C GLY A 41 -3.92 -7.95 -0.89
N TYR A 42 -2.61 -8.10 -0.88
CA TYR A 42 -1.95 -9.43 -0.87
C TYR A 42 -1.74 -9.94 0.55
N SER A 43 -1.51 -11.25 0.72
CA SER A 43 -1.30 -11.87 2.04
C SER A 43 0.13 -11.77 2.55
N THR A 44 1.11 -11.64 1.66
CA THR A 44 2.49 -11.27 2.02
C THR A 44 3.01 -10.07 1.23
N LYS A 45 3.91 -9.29 1.85
CA LYS A 45 4.63 -8.21 1.15
C LYS A 45 5.45 -8.72 -0.03
N ALA A 46 5.98 -9.94 0.06
CA ALA A 46 6.70 -10.58 -1.03
C ALA A 46 5.78 -10.77 -2.24
N ASP A 47 4.55 -11.25 -2.03
CA ASP A 47 3.57 -11.40 -3.13
C ASP A 47 3.18 -10.05 -3.73
N ALA A 48 2.95 -9.04 -2.90
CA ALA A 48 2.69 -7.67 -3.37
C ALA A 48 3.85 -7.14 -4.22
N GLN A 49 5.10 -7.37 -3.80
CA GLN A 49 6.29 -6.94 -4.54
C GLN A 49 6.40 -7.65 -5.89
N VAL A 50 6.20 -8.98 -5.94
CA VAL A 50 6.20 -9.73 -7.20
C VAL A 50 5.13 -9.20 -8.15
N LYS A 51 3.91 -8.96 -7.66
CA LYS A 51 2.81 -8.49 -8.50
C LYS A 51 2.97 -7.06 -8.96
N ALA A 52 3.48 -6.17 -8.13
CA ALA A 52 3.81 -4.80 -8.52
C ALA A 52 4.94 -4.77 -9.57
N TYR A 53 5.95 -5.65 -9.41
CA TYR A 53 7.02 -5.82 -10.38
C TYR A 53 6.49 -6.31 -11.73
N ASP A 54 5.72 -7.41 -11.72
CA ASP A 54 5.12 -7.99 -12.93
C ASP A 54 4.22 -6.99 -13.65
N ALA A 55 3.44 -6.20 -12.91
CA ALA A 55 2.63 -5.13 -13.48
C ALA A 55 3.51 -4.06 -14.16
N CYS A 56 4.61 -3.65 -13.52
CA CYS A 56 5.53 -2.67 -14.09
C CYS A 56 6.15 -3.19 -15.41
N ILE A 57 6.58 -4.46 -15.44
CA ILE A 57 7.06 -5.12 -16.66
C ILE A 57 5.95 -5.18 -17.73
N GLY A 58 4.75 -5.57 -17.34
CA GLY A 58 3.59 -5.67 -18.24
C GLY A 58 3.21 -4.34 -18.89
N TYR A 59 3.49 -3.21 -18.23
CA TYR A 59 3.32 -1.86 -18.78
C TYR A 59 4.54 -1.34 -19.56
N GLY A 60 5.50 -2.21 -19.91
CA GLY A 60 6.68 -1.86 -20.70
C GLY A 60 7.87 -1.41 -19.85
N GLY A 61 7.90 -1.70 -18.56
CA GLY A 61 9.10 -1.58 -17.74
C GLY A 61 10.18 -2.59 -18.15
N THR A 62 11.44 -2.18 -18.12
CA THR A 62 12.59 -3.05 -18.47
C THR A 62 13.53 -3.28 -17.30
N ASN A 63 13.63 -2.32 -16.38
CA ASN A 63 14.39 -2.45 -15.14
C ASN A 63 13.63 -1.77 -13.98
N PRO A 64 12.52 -2.37 -13.51
CA PRO A 64 11.76 -1.80 -12.41
C PRO A 64 12.56 -1.74 -11.11
N VAL A 65 12.50 -0.62 -10.42
CA VAL A 65 13.08 -0.41 -9.09
C VAL A 65 11.96 -0.29 -8.07
N LEU A 66 12.11 -0.95 -6.93
CA LEU A 66 11.16 -0.84 -5.82
C LEU A 66 11.17 0.58 -5.27
N ILE A 67 10.03 1.26 -5.28
CA ILE A 67 9.88 2.62 -4.76
C ILE A 67 9.40 2.57 -3.30
N SER A 68 8.41 1.73 -3.02
CA SER A 68 7.86 1.60 -1.67
C SER A 68 7.20 0.24 -1.50
N SER A 69 7.26 -0.32 -0.29
CA SER A 69 6.48 -1.50 0.11
C SER A 69 6.18 -1.45 1.60
N THR A 70 5.03 -1.99 2.01
CA THR A 70 4.60 -1.97 3.41
C THR A 70 3.90 -3.27 3.79
N ASP A 71 4.07 -3.67 5.06
CA ASP A 71 3.29 -4.74 5.69
C ASP A 71 2.00 -4.21 6.34
N SER A 72 1.79 -2.89 6.30
CA SER A 72 0.67 -2.22 6.93
C SER A 72 -0.48 -1.96 5.97
N LYS A 73 -1.70 -2.16 6.49
CA LYS A 73 -2.95 -1.71 5.89
C LYS A 73 -3.07 -0.19 5.81
N GLY A 74 -3.95 0.25 4.93
CA GLY A 74 -4.34 1.65 4.83
C GLY A 74 -4.38 2.16 3.39
N TRP A 75 -4.33 3.48 3.27
CA TRP A 75 -4.40 4.18 2.00
C TRP A 75 -3.05 4.24 1.30
N GLY A 76 -3.10 4.10 -0.01
CA GLY A 76 -1.99 4.32 -0.92
C GLY A 76 -2.29 5.41 -1.94
N ALA A 77 -1.26 6.15 -2.33
CA ALA A 77 -1.31 7.14 -3.40
C ALA A 77 0.00 7.15 -4.19
N ILE A 78 -0.11 7.41 -5.49
CA ILE A 78 1.01 7.54 -6.43
C ILE A 78 0.90 8.89 -7.12
N ALA A 79 1.97 9.65 -7.08
CA ALA A 79 2.11 10.94 -7.73
C ALA A 79 3.18 10.88 -8.82
N LEU A 80 2.92 11.52 -9.96
CA LEU A 80 3.88 11.67 -11.05
C LEU A 80 4.17 13.14 -11.31
N GLY A 81 5.41 13.43 -11.69
CA GLY A 81 5.87 14.72 -12.19
C GLY A 81 7.00 14.55 -13.19
N ASN A 82 7.68 15.64 -13.51
CA ASN A 82 8.86 15.63 -14.38
C ASN A 82 10.03 16.38 -13.72
N ASP A 83 11.24 15.84 -13.85
CA ASP A 83 12.47 16.52 -13.43
C ASP A 83 12.83 17.67 -14.39
N SER A 84 13.91 18.39 -14.09
CA SER A 84 14.40 19.50 -14.93
C SER A 84 14.85 19.09 -16.33
N ASN A 85 15.10 17.81 -16.56
CA ASN A 85 15.49 17.24 -17.85
C ASN A 85 14.27 16.70 -18.63
N GLY A 86 13.06 16.82 -18.08
CA GLY A 86 11.83 16.29 -18.65
C GLY A 86 11.59 14.79 -18.36
N ASN A 87 12.47 14.12 -17.61
CA ASN A 87 12.27 12.73 -17.25
C ASN A 87 11.13 12.60 -16.24
N ARG A 88 10.37 11.50 -16.32
CA ARG A 88 9.29 11.24 -15.37
C ARG A 88 9.86 10.91 -13.99
N VAL A 89 9.27 11.50 -12.96
CA VAL A 89 9.55 11.26 -11.55
C VAL A 89 8.30 10.71 -10.88
N ILE A 90 8.49 9.80 -9.92
CA ILE A 90 7.42 9.17 -9.15
C ILE A 90 7.60 9.43 -7.66
N GLY A 91 6.50 9.66 -6.96
CA GLY A 91 6.41 9.57 -5.52
C GLY A 91 5.30 8.60 -5.15
N ALA A 92 5.54 7.73 -4.17
CA ALA A 92 4.55 6.79 -3.67
C ALA A 92 4.50 6.83 -2.15
N ALA A 93 3.28 6.74 -1.62
CA ALA A 93 3.00 6.69 -0.19
C ALA A 93 1.95 5.62 0.05
N ILE A 94 2.21 4.69 0.96
CA ILE A 94 1.37 3.49 1.20
C ILE A 94 1.30 3.18 2.69
N GLY A 95 0.18 2.60 3.14
CA GLY A 95 -0.06 2.26 4.54
C GLY A 95 -0.44 3.45 5.43
N TYR A 96 -1.03 4.50 4.85
CA TYR A 96 -1.44 5.70 5.59
C TYR A 96 -2.85 5.57 6.15
N THR A 97 -3.14 6.27 7.25
CA THR A 97 -4.45 6.16 7.92
C THR A 97 -5.58 6.84 7.15
N SER A 98 -5.25 7.83 6.30
CA SER A 98 -6.22 8.53 5.47
C SER A 98 -5.71 8.75 4.04
N LEU A 99 -6.64 8.83 3.10
CA LEU A 99 -6.35 9.16 1.70
C LEU A 99 -5.69 10.54 1.56
N ALA A 100 -6.06 11.51 2.38
CA ALA A 100 -5.50 12.86 2.34
C ALA A 100 -4.02 12.86 2.72
N GLU A 101 -3.65 12.14 3.78
CA GLU A 101 -2.25 11.95 4.18
C GLU A 101 -1.45 11.21 3.10
N ALA A 102 -2.00 10.12 2.55
CA ALA A 102 -1.36 9.36 1.48
C ALA A 102 -1.05 10.25 0.27
N LYS A 103 -2.03 11.05 -0.19
CA LYS A 103 -1.84 11.99 -1.32
C LYS A 103 -0.78 13.03 -1.01
N SER A 104 -0.83 13.66 0.16
CA SER A 104 0.13 14.67 0.58
C SER A 104 1.56 14.12 0.62
N ALA A 105 1.73 12.93 1.20
CA ALA A 105 3.01 12.24 1.27
C ALA A 105 3.54 11.82 -0.12
N ALA A 106 2.68 11.31 -1.01
CA ALA A 106 3.08 10.95 -2.37
C ALA A 106 3.54 12.16 -3.19
N ILE A 107 2.83 13.29 -3.08
CA ILE A 107 3.23 14.56 -3.72
C ILE A 107 4.58 15.03 -3.19
N THR A 108 4.72 15.06 -1.87
CA THR A 108 5.97 15.47 -1.21
C THR A 108 7.13 14.57 -1.63
N ALA A 109 6.93 13.25 -1.68
CA ALA A 109 7.95 12.31 -2.15
C ALA A 109 8.35 12.60 -3.61
N CYS A 110 7.38 12.82 -4.50
CA CYS A 110 7.65 13.15 -5.90
C CYS A 110 8.45 14.46 -6.04
N GLN A 111 8.09 15.49 -5.28
CA GLN A 111 8.79 16.77 -5.26
C GLN A 111 10.22 16.64 -4.70
N ASN A 112 10.42 15.83 -3.66
CA ASN A 112 11.74 15.55 -3.08
C ASN A 112 12.67 14.84 -4.07
N TYR A 113 12.10 14.08 -5.02
CA TYR A 113 12.85 13.49 -6.13
C TYR A 113 13.03 14.44 -7.33
N GLY A 114 12.74 15.74 -7.15
CA GLY A 114 12.91 16.76 -8.19
C GLY A 114 11.72 16.90 -9.15
N GLY A 115 10.60 16.25 -8.85
CA GLY A 115 9.39 16.32 -9.67
C GLY A 115 8.74 17.71 -9.61
N SER A 116 8.49 18.27 -10.79
CA SER A 116 7.67 19.45 -11.02
C SER A 116 6.36 19.08 -11.74
N GLY A 117 5.35 19.94 -11.68
CA GLY A 117 4.02 19.66 -12.26
C GLY A 117 3.33 18.42 -11.65
N VAL A 118 3.60 18.17 -10.37
CA VAL A 118 3.21 16.93 -9.68
C VAL A 118 1.69 16.79 -9.61
N SER A 119 1.20 15.61 -9.98
CA SER A 119 -0.23 15.24 -9.91
C SER A 119 -0.41 13.82 -9.40
N ILE A 120 -1.48 13.59 -8.62
CA ILE A 120 -1.91 12.24 -8.23
C ILE A 120 -2.42 11.50 -9.46
N LYS A 121 -1.93 10.28 -9.66
CA LYS A 121 -2.37 9.39 -10.75
C LYS A 121 -3.23 8.24 -10.28
N ASP A 122 -2.81 7.61 -9.18
CA ASP A 122 -3.52 6.47 -8.62
C ASP A 122 -3.66 6.61 -7.11
N THR A 123 -4.74 6.01 -6.61
CA THR A 123 -5.03 5.88 -5.19
C THR A 123 -5.72 4.55 -4.94
N PHE A 124 -5.43 3.92 -3.81
CA PHE A 124 -6.05 2.66 -3.43
C PHE A 124 -6.24 2.58 -1.91
N GLU A 125 -7.13 1.69 -1.49
CA GLU A 125 -7.39 1.38 -0.09
C GLU A 125 -7.12 -0.10 0.15
N ASP A 126 -6.15 -0.38 1.01
CA ASP A 126 -5.76 -1.73 1.40
C ASP A 126 -6.42 -2.08 2.75
N ARG A 127 -7.46 -2.95 2.72
CA ARG A 127 -8.40 -3.19 3.82
C ARG A 127 -8.21 -4.49 4.58
#